data_AF-A0A3M7NBJ9-F1
#
_entry.id   AF-A0A3M7NBJ9-F1
#
_cell.length_a   1.000
_cell.length_b   1.000
_cell.length_c   1.000
_cell.angle_alpha   90.00
_cell.angle_beta   90.00
_cell.angle_gamma   90.00
#
_symmetry.space_group_name_H-M   'P 1'
#
loop_
_entity.id
_entity.type
_entity.pdbx_description
1 polymer ?
#
loop_
_entity_poly.entity_id
_entity_poly.type
_entity_poly.pdbx_seq_one_letter_code
_entity_poly.pdbx_strand_id
1 'polypeptide(L)'
;MNNIDVDININSTQSRNPDPDVCIYPRLSDQDAPYSVVEGGTGEEKEGGKEGLRSAIFIPRSCKFGQDGKTVVILVPGTGAYGGETYAQNFGKLLAASSFADPVWLNVPGRMCGDAARNAEYAANSNFIAALRSDGGDSAYVPTTSIYSALDEAVQPQSGPRASGLMKDARNVGVTNCQLMGTPSFWKPAGWGFYSHDGVLLSPVAWALTEDAIKNGGPGRLDRIDMATVSWRQNAPGLSLLDVSRTRTVSVSCLKNILTYTPKAPAEPALPQYVHATAKKNAAFAGKNASAEEGDTGETLTLRAKL
;
A
#
# COMPACT_ATOMS: atom_id res chain seq x y z
N MET A 1 -25.99 -4.05 -34.75
CA MET A 1 -26.09 -4.73 -33.44
C MET A 1 -25.38 -3.85 -32.45
N ASN A 2 -26.14 -3.15 -31.62
CA ASN A 2 -25.60 -2.20 -30.65
C ASN A 2 -24.97 -3.00 -29.50
N ASN A 3 -23.64 -3.07 -29.44
CA ASN A 3 -22.94 -3.42 -28.23
C ASN A 3 -23.18 -2.29 -27.24
N ILE A 4 -24.18 -2.47 -26.38
CA ILE A 4 -24.28 -1.69 -25.16
C ILE A 4 -23.07 -2.13 -24.33
N ASP A 5 -22.06 -1.27 -24.24
CA ASP A 5 -21.03 -1.38 -23.21
C ASP A 5 -21.75 -1.49 -21.88
N VAL A 6 -21.77 -2.71 -21.32
CA VAL A 6 -22.20 -2.93 -19.95
C VAL A 6 -21.24 -2.10 -19.11
N ASP A 7 -21.75 -1.03 -18.50
CA ASP A 7 -20.98 -0.08 -17.69
C ASP A 7 -20.30 -0.89 -16.56
N ILE A 8 -19.04 -1.25 -16.76
CA ILE A 8 -18.30 -2.10 -15.82
C ILE A 8 -18.07 -1.25 -14.58
N ASN A 9 -18.75 -1.59 -13.48
CA ASN A 9 -18.52 -0.92 -12.21
C ASN A 9 -17.15 -1.30 -11.64
N ILE A 10 -16.12 -0.56 -12.04
CA ILE A 10 -14.73 -0.70 -11.58
C ILE A 10 -14.55 -0.47 -10.08
N ASN A 11 -15.57 0.05 -9.40
CA ASN A 11 -15.60 0.37 -7.98
C ASN A 11 -16.45 -0.60 -7.16
N SER A 12 -16.90 -1.72 -7.76
CA SER A 12 -17.70 -2.73 -7.07
C SER A 12 -16.93 -3.37 -5.90
N THR A 13 -17.56 -3.45 -4.73
CA THR A 13 -17.11 -4.23 -3.55
C THR A 13 -17.66 -5.66 -3.57
N GLN A 14 -18.45 -6.00 -4.60
CA GLN A 14 -19.19 -7.25 -4.76
C GLN A 14 -18.80 -7.95 -6.07
N SER A 15 -17.50 -7.96 -6.38
CA SER A 15 -16.97 -8.67 -7.54
C SER A 15 -17.18 -10.19 -7.39
N ARG A 16 -17.48 -10.85 -8.51
CA ARG A 16 -17.61 -12.31 -8.57
C ARG A 16 -16.31 -12.90 -9.09
N ASN A 17 -15.47 -13.37 -8.19
CA ASN A 17 -14.15 -13.95 -8.50
C ASN A 17 -14.19 -15.48 -8.30
N PRO A 18 -13.43 -16.24 -9.11
CA PRO A 18 -13.36 -17.69 -8.97
C PRO A 18 -12.80 -18.11 -7.61
N ASP A 19 -13.13 -19.33 -7.19
CA ASP A 19 -12.51 -19.96 -6.04
C ASP A 19 -11.02 -20.23 -6.30
N PRO A 20 -10.14 -20.06 -5.31
CA PRO A 20 -8.73 -20.39 -5.45
C PRO A 20 -8.53 -21.91 -5.53
N ASP A 21 -7.54 -22.35 -6.31
CA ASP A 21 -7.19 -23.77 -6.44
C ASP A 21 -6.64 -24.38 -5.14
N VAL A 22 -6.24 -23.54 -4.18
CA VAL A 22 -5.68 -23.92 -2.89
C VAL A 22 -6.48 -23.29 -1.75
N CYS A 23 -6.60 -24.02 -0.65
CA CYS A 23 -7.25 -23.53 0.56
C CYS A 23 -6.38 -22.45 1.23
N ILE A 24 -6.79 -21.19 1.10
CA ILE A 24 -6.11 -20.00 1.67
C ILE A 24 -6.91 -19.36 2.81
N TYR A 25 -8.11 -19.87 3.10
CA TYR A 25 -9.03 -19.40 4.14
C TYR A 25 -9.56 -20.60 4.93
N PRO A 26 -9.70 -20.54 6.27
CA PRO A 26 -9.58 -19.38 7.16
C PRO A 26 -8.16 -18.99 7.56
N ARG A 27 -7.14 -19.74 7.12
CA ARG A 27 -5.72 -19.42 7.30
C ARG A 27 -4.88 -20.21 6.30
N LEU A 28 -3.77 -19.63 5.85
CA LEU A 28 -2.80 -20.32 4.99
C LEU A 28 -1.74 -21.03 5.83
N SER A 29 -1.32 -20.40 6.94
CA SER A 29 -0.36 -20.89 7.91
C SER A 29 -0.92 -20.86 9.33
N ASP A 30 -0.45 -21.76 10.19
CA ASP A 30 -0.77 -21.75 11.63
C ASP A 30 -0.26 -20.49 12.36
N GLN A 31 0.66 -19.73 11.73
CA GLN A 31 1.20 -18.49 12.26
C GLN A 31 0.41 -17.25 11.83
N ASP A 32 -0.53 -17.39 10.89
CA ASP A 32 -1.29 -16.27 10.38
C ASP A 32 -2.28 -15.74 11.42
N ALA A 33 -2.46 -14.42 11.44
CA ALA A 33 -3.52 -13.81 12.22
C ALA A 33 -4.90 -14.28 11.71
N PRO A 34 -5.87 -14.56 12.59
CA PRO A 34 -7.19 -14.97 12.18
C PRO A 34 -7.91 -13.84 11.44
N TYR A 35 -8.66 -14.17 10.39
CA TYR A 35 -9.53 -13.21 9.72
C TYR A 35 -10.74 -12.86 10.60
N SER A 36 -11.09 -11.57 10.65
CA SER A 36 -12.35 -11.07 11.22
C SER A 36 -13.45 -10.91 10.16
N VAL A 37 -13.11 -11.00 8.88
CA VAL A 37 -14.01 -10.88 7.73
C VAL A 37 -14.15 -12.24 7.06
N VAL A 38 -15.34 -12.52 6.54
CA VAL A 38 -15.61 -13.74 5.77
C VAL A 38 -14.93 -13.68 4.40
N GLU A 39 -14.55 -14.83 3.85
CA GLU A 39 -13.90 -14.87 2.53
C GLU A 39 -14.78 -14.25 1.44
N GLY A 40 -16.03 -14.75 1.29
CA GLY A 40 -17.07 -14.26 0.39
C GLY A 40 -16.71 -14.23 -1.10
N GLY A 41 -17.34 -15.06 -1.94
CA GLY A 41 -17.11 -14.99 -3.39
C GLY A 41 -18.00 -15.82 -4.33
N THR A 42 -18.82 -16.76 -3.86
CA THR A 42 -19.75 -17.50 -4.75
C THR A 42 -21.04 -17.93 -4.03
N GLY A 43 -22.18 -17.64 -4.67
CA GLY A 43 -23.29 -18.60 -4.81
C GLY A 43 -24.38 -18.73 -3.75
N GLU A 44 -24.12 -18.54 -2.46
CA GLU A 44 -25.23 -18.61 -1.48
C GLU A 44 -25.87 -17.23 -1.32
N GLU A 45 -27.13 -17.10 -1.74
CA GLU A 45 -28.04 -16.02 -1.35
C GLU A 45 -28.22 -16.04 0.17
N LYS A 46 -27.21 -15.59 0.91
CA LYS A 46 -27.40 -15.21 2.31
C LYS A 46 -28.00 -13.82 2.27
N GLU A 47 -29.30 -13.78 2.56
CA GLU A 47 -30.07 -12.61 2.93
C GLU A 47 -29.16 -11.59 3.65
N GLY A 48 -28.83 -10.48 2.95
CA GLY A 48 -28.01 -9.40 3.50
C GLY A 48 -26.69 -9.05 2.80
N GLY A 49 -26.32 -9.65 1.66
CA GLY A 49 -25.30 -9.08 0.74
C GLY A 49 -23.95 -8.71 1.39
N LYS A 50 -23.44 -9.53 2.31
CA LYS A 50 -22.25 -9.21 3.11
C LYS A 50 -21.00 -9.16 2.23
N GLU A 51 -20.30 -8.03 2.33
CA GLU A 51 -19.01 -7.77 1.69
C GLU A 51 -17.95 -8.76 2.22
N GLY A 52 -17.19 -9.37 1.31
CA GLY A 52 -16.18 -10.38 1.62
C GLY A 52 -14.79 -10.00 1.12
N LEU A 53 -13.76 -10.63 1.68
CA LEU A 53 -12.36 -10.42 1.30
C LEU A 53 -12.13 -10.60 -0.20
N ARG A 54 -12.67 -11.68 -0.79
CA ARG A 54 -12.48 -12.01 -2.21
C ARG A 54 -13.37 -11.17 -3.11
N SER A 55 -14.57 -10.77 -2.69
CA SER A 55 -15.46 -9.91 -3.49
C SER A 55 -14.95 -8.46 -3.60
N ALA A 56 -14.09 -8.01 -2.69
CA ALA A 56 -13.46 -6.70 -2.75
C ALA A 56 -12.39 -6.58 -3.85
N ILE A 57 -11.92 -7.70 -4.42
CA ILE A 57 -10.90 -7.69 -5.47
C ILE A 57 -11.59 -7.46 -6.81
N PHE A 58 -11.26 -6.38 -7.51
CA PHE A 58 -11.68 -6.19 -8.89
C PHE A 58 -10.60 -6.73 -9.83
N ILE A 59 -10.99 -7.68 -10.68
CA ILE A 59 -10.12 -8.29 -11.68
C ILE A 59 -10.60 -7.85 -13.06
N PRO A 60 -9.84 -7.02 -13.80
CA PRO A 60 -10.18 -6.69 -15.18
C PRO A 60 -10.27 -7.95 -16.04
N ARG A 61 -11.22 -7.98 -16.98
CA ARG A 61 -11.41 -9.14 -17.89
C ARG A 61 -10.18 -9.46 -18.74
N SER A 62 -9.29 -8.48 -18.93
CA SER A 62 -8.04 -8.65 -19.67
C SER A 62 -6.93 -9.35 -18.89
N CYS A 63 -7.05 -9.46 -17.55
CA CYS A 63 -6.06 -10.10 -16.71
C CYS A 63 -6.00 -11.60 -17.02
N LYS A 64 -4.81 -12.10 -17.34
CA LYS A 64 -4.60 -13.52 -17.69
C LYS A 64 -3.93 -14.32 -16.58
N PHE A 65 -3.88 -13.78 -15.36
CA PHE A 65 -3.29 -14.47 -14.20
C PHE A 65 -1.85 -14.95 -14.45
N GLY A 66 -1.08 -14.17 -15.20
CA GLY A 66 0.31 -14.48 -15.56
C GLY A 66 0.51 -15.58 -16.60
N GLN A 67 -0.56 -16.11 -17.20
CA GLN A 67 -0.47 -17.12 -18.27
C GLN A 67 0.24 -16.61 -19.53
N ASP A 68 0.33 -15.29 -19.72
CA ASP A 68 1.07 -14.64 -20.81
C ASP A 68 2.44 -14.09 -20.36
N GLY A 69 2.94 -14.50 -19.20
CA GLY A 69 4.24 -14.08 -18.65
C GLY A 69 4.22 -12.71 -17.96
N LYS A 70 3.07 -12.07 -17.84
CA LYS A 70 2.92 -10.82 -17.09
C LYS A 70 2.82 -11.04 -15.59
N THR A 71 3.39 -10.13 -14.82
CA THR A 71 3.23 -10.10 -13.36
C THR A 71 1.85 -9.55 -12.98
N VAL A 72 1.07 -10.27 -12.17
CA VAL A 72 -0.17 -9.72 -11.61
C VAL A 72 0.18 -8.73 -10.51
N VAL A 73 -0.28 -7.48 -10.64
CA VAL A 73 0.01 -6.39 -9.69
C VAL A 73 -1.27 -6.00 -8.97
N ILE A 74 -1.28 -6.17 -7.65
CA ILE A 74 -2.38 -5.75 -6.79
C ILE A 74 -2.19 -4.29 -6.39
N LEU A 75 -3.14 -3.44 -6.78
CA LEU A 75 -3.17 -2.02 -6.44
C LEU A 75 -4.09 -1.79 -5.24
N VAL A 76 -3.51 -1.28 -4.15
CA VAL A 76 -4.20 -1.07 -2.86
C VAL A 76 -4.47 0.44 -2.68
N PRO A 77 -5.74 0.89 -2.66
CA PRO A 77 -6.05 2.32 -2.64
C PRO A 77 -5.65 3.01 -1.34
N GLY A 78 -5.57 4.35 -1.41
CA GLY A 78 -5.42 5.21 -0.24
C GLY A 78 -6.75 5.53 0.46
N THR A 79 -6.66 6.29 1.55
CA THR A 79 -7.80 6.72 2.35
C THR A 79 -8.84 7.51 1.54
N GLY A 80 -10.12 7.15 1.67
CA GLY A 80 -11.23 7.87 1.05
C GLY A 80 -11.58 7.41 -0.37
N ALA A 81 -10.89 6.41 -0.92
CA ALA A 81 -11.10 5.95 -2.30
C ALA A 81 -11.26 4.43 -2.42
N TYR A 82 -11.87 4.03 -3.53
CA TYR A 82 -11.76 2.67 -4.07
C TYR A 82 -10.59 2.56 -5.05
N GLY A 83 -10.10 1.34 -5.29
CA GLY A 83 -9.00 1.10 -6.22
C GLY A 83 -9.32 1.57 -7.65
N GLY A 84 -10.55 1.39 -8.11
CA GLY A 84 -10.97 1.85 -9.44
C GLY A 84 -10.86 3.37 -9.61
N GLU A 85 -11.31 4.14 -8.62
CA GLU A 85 -11.18 5.60 -8.59
C GLU A 85 -9.72 6.04 -8.57
N THR A 86 -8.90 5.43 -7.72
CA THR A 86 -7.50 5.81 -7.56
C THR A 86 -6.69 5.47 -8.81
N TYR A 87 -6.86 4.27 -9.38
CA TYR A 87 -5.86 3.71 -10.29
C TYR A 87 -6.25 3.61 -11.76
N ALA A 88 -7.54 3.65 -12.09
CA ALA A 88 -7.99 3.41 -13.47
C ALA A 88 -7.41 4.41 -14.48
N GLN A 89 -6.95 5.59 -14.03
CA GLN A 89 -6.42 6.66 -14.87
C GLN A 89 -4.92 6.91 -14.65
N ASN A 90 -4.20 6.05 -13.91
CA ASN A 90 -2.75 6.18 -13.74
C ASN A 90 -2.05 4.80 -13.80
N PHE A 91 -1.54 4.26 -12.68
CA PHE A 91 -0.85 2.98 -12.62
C PHE A 91 -1.69 1.83 -13.18
N GLY A 92 -3.01 1.79 -12.93
CA GLY A 92 -3.88 0.78 -13.54
C GLY A 92 -3.88 0.86 -15.06
N LYS A 93 -3.94 2.07 -15.63
CA LYS A 93 -3.85 2.27 -17.08
C LYS A 93 -2.47 1.88 -17.63
N LEU A 94 -1.40 2.31 -16.97
CA LEU A 94 -0.02 2.08 -17.43
C LEU A 94 0.36 0.60 -17.36
N LEU A 95 -0.01 -0.10 -16.29
CA LEU A 95 0.21 -1.54 -16.14
C LEU A 95 -0.58 -2.31 -17.19
N ALA A 96 -1.88 -2.01 -17.38
CA ALA A 96 -2.70 -2.70 -18.38
C ALA A 96 -2.16 -2.53 -19.81
N ALA A 97 -1.58 -1.37 -20.13
CA ALA A 97 -0.93 -1.10 -21.41
C ALA A 97 0.47 -1.73 -21.53
N SER A 98 1.05 -2.21 -20.44
CA SER A 98 2.41 -2.78 -20.42
C SER A 98 2.44 -4.22 -20.93
N SER A 99 3.63 -4.65 -21.36
CA SER A 99 3.91 -6.04 -21.71
C SER A 99 4.37 -6.89 -20.51
N PHE A 100 4.53 -6.31 -19.33
CA PHE A 100 5.18 -6.96 -18.19
C PHE A 100 4.26 -7.15 -16.98
N ALA A 101 3.08 -6.51 -16.95
CA ALA A 101 2.18 -6.60 -15.80
C ALA A 101 0.70 -6.51 -16.19
N ASP A 102 -0.15 -7.11 -15.36
CA ASP A 102 -1.61 -6.97 -15.38
C ASP A 102 -2.09 -6.41 -14.03
N PRO A 103 -2.84 -5.29 -14.01
CA PRO A 103 -3.33 -4.72 -12.77
C PRO A 103 -4.61 -5.42 -12.31
N VAL A 104 -4.71 -5.64 -11.00
CA VAL A 104 -5.96 -5.88 -10.28
C VAL A 104 -6.00 -4.87 -9.13
N TRP A 105 -7.18 -4.53 -8.59
CA TRP A 105 -7.24 -3.55 -7.50
C TRP A 105 -8.26 -3.91 -6.44
N LEU A 106 -8.04 -3.39 -5.24
CA LEU A 106 -8.94 -3.58 -4.11
C LEU A 106 -9.95 -2.45 -4.02
N ASN A 107 -11.22 -2.81 -3.83
CA ASN A 107 -12.31 -1.92 -3.47
C ASN A 107 -12.75 -2.27 -2.05
N VAL A 108 -11.96 -1.85 -1.07
CA VAL A 108 -12.25 -2.13 0.35
C VAL A 108 -13.50 -1.34 0.76
N PRO A 109 -14.53 -2.00 1.32
CA PRO A 109 -15.73 -1.34 1.81
C PRO A 109 -15.47 -0.12 2.68
N GLY A 110 -16.33 0.88 2.55
CA GLY A 110 -16.13 2.15 3.23
C GLY A 110 -14.95 2.98 2.68
N ARG A 111 -14.39 2.60 1.51
CA ARG A 111 -13.39 3.40 0.76
C ARG A 111 -12.13 3.64 1.59
N MET A 112 -11.64 2.58 2.22
CA MET A 112 -10.54 2.62 3.18
C MET A 112 -10.80 3.45 4.45
N CYS A 113 -11.92 4.18 4.61
CA CYS A 113 -12.21 4.98 5.82
C CYS A 113 -12.56 4.15 7.08
N GLY A 114 -12.48 2.82 7.00
CA GLY A 114 -12.60 1.92 8.13
C GLY A 114 -11.42 2.05 9.11
N ASP A 115 -11.32 1.11 10.06
CA ASP A 115 -10.54 1.27 11.29
C ASP A 115 -9.04 1.62 11.10
N ALA A 116 -8.41 1.20 10.01
CA ALA A 116 -6.99 1.48 9.75
C ALA A 116 -6.71 2.92 9.26
N ALA A 117 -7.59 3.53 8.45
CA ALA A 117 -7.33 4.87 7.91
C ALA A 117 -7.80 6.02 8.81
N ARG A 118 -8.51 5.71 9.91
CA ARG A 118 -9.17 6.72 10.75
C ARG A 118 -8.24 7.60 11.60
N ASN A 119 -6.93 7.35 11.63
CA ASN A 119 -6.03 7.93 12.65
C ASN A 119 -4.80 8.69 12.11
N ALA A 120 -4.76 9.06 10.81
CA ALA A 120 -3.56 9.67 10.22
C ALA A 120 -3.10 10.99 10.89
N GLU A 121 -3.98 11.72 11.58
CA GLU A 121 -3.62 12.98 12.27
C GLU A 121 -3.06 12.78 13.70
N TYR A 122 -3.07 11.56 14.24
CA TYR A 122 -2.49 11.23 15.56
C TYR A 122 -1.22 10.39 15.47
N ALA A 123 -0.57 10.29 14.30
CA ALA A 123 0.47 9.30 13.99
C ALA A 123 1.65 9.21 14.99
N ALA A 124 1.98 10.28 15.71
CA ALA A 124 3.00 10.23 16.75
C ALA A 124 2.56 9.48 18.04
N ASN A 125 1.25 9.44 18.33
CA ASN A 125 0.64 8.83 19.53
C ASN A 125 -0.40 7.73 19.20
N SER A 126 -0.45 7.26 17.95
CA SER A 126 -1.37 6.18 17.55
C SER A 126 -0.86 4.83 18.06
N ASN A 127 -1.72 4.10 18.77
CA ASN A 127 -1.46 2.73 19.19
C ASN A 127 -1.31 1.80 17.98
N PHE A 128 -2.03 2.06 16.88
CA PHE A 128 -1.85 1.35 15.62
C PHE A 128 -0.45 1.53 15.05
N ILE A 129 0.02 2.78 14.90
CA ILE A 129 1.37 3.04 14.36
C ILE A 129 2.45 2.49 15.29
N ALA A 130 2.30 2.65 16.61
CA ALA A 130 3.23 2.09 17.58
C ALA A 130 3.31 0.56 17.47
N ALA A 131 2.16 -0.12 17.40
CA ALA A 131 2.10 -1.56 17.24
C ALA A 131 2.68 -2.01 15.87
N LEU A 132 2.31 -1.35 14.77
CA LEU A 132 2.81 -1.65 13.43
C LEU A 132 4.34 -1.54 13.36
N ARG A 133 4.94 -0.54 14.01
CA ARG A 133 6.39 -0.32 14.00
C ARG A 133 7.15 -1.21 14.98
N SER A 134 6.46 -1.74 16.00
CA SER A 134 7.04 -2.63 16.99
C SER A 134 7.61 -3.91 16.35
N ASP A 135 8.53 -4.57 17.05
CA ASP A 135 9.13 -5.85 16.64
C ASP A 135 9.68 -5.86 15.20
N GLY A 136 10.28 -4.73 14.77
CA GLY A 136 10.89 -4.56 13.46
C GLY A 136 9.90 -4.36 12.31
N GLY A 137 8.64 -4.03 12.61
CA GLY A 137 7.66 -3.68 11.57
C GLY A 137 7.89 -2.31 10.92
N ASP A 138 8.84 -1.52 11.43
CA ASP A 138 9.38 -0.34 10.74
C ASP A 138 10.48 -0.65 9.70
N SER A 139 10.78 -1.93 9.49
CA SER A 139 11.64 -2.45 8.44
C SER A 139 10.85 -3.29 7.44
N ALA A 140 11.28 -3.30 6.19
CA ALA A 140 10.63 -4.05 5.12
C ALA A 140 10.58 -5.57 5.42
N TYR A 141 9.48 -6.20 5.00
CA TYR A 141 9.31 -7.66 5.03
C TYR A 141 9.62 -8.32 3.68
N VAL A 142 9.49 -7.59 2.59
CA VAL A 142 9.77 -7.99 1.21
C VAL A 142 10.52 -6.87 0.50
N PRO A 143 11.17 -7.10 -0.65
CA PRO A 143 11.81 -6.01 -1.39
C PRO A 143 10.85 -4.82 -1.59
N THR A 144 11.23 -3.63 -1.11
CA THR A 144 10.31 -2.49 -1.00
C THR A 144 10.88 -1.23 -1.63
N THR A 145 10.09 -0.62 -2.50
CA THR A 145 10.39 0.70 -3.09
C THR A 145 9.40 1.71 -2.51
N SER A 146 9.86 2.55 -1.61
CA SER A 146 9.06 3.66 -1.08
C SER A 146 9.36 4.93 -1.86
N ILE A 147 8.31 5.60 -2.36
CA ILE A 147 8.43 6.81 -3.18
C ILE A 147 7.54 7.87 -2.55
N TYR A 148 8.12 9.02 -2.21
CA TYR A 148 7.42 10.08 -1.47
C TYR A 148 7.92 11.48 -1.83
N SER A 149 7.20 12.52 -1.37
CA SER A 149 7.52 13.93 -1.63
C SER A 149 7.57 14.72 -0.32
N ALA A 150 8.52 15.65 -0.19
CA ALA A 150 8.58 16.51 1.00
C ALA A 150 7.41 17.51 1.09
N LEU A 151 6.76 17.84 -0.04
CA LEU A 151 5.62 18.78 -0.08
C LEU A 151 4.27 18.08 -0.04
N ASP A 152 4.24 16.80 0.34
CA ASP A 152 3.01 16.04 0.54
C ASP A 152 2.11 16.78 1.55
N GLU A 153 0.93 17.22 1.11
CA GLU A 153 0.03 18.04 1.91
C GLU A 153 -0.80 17.21 2.90
N ALA A 154 -0.87 15.89 2.74
CA ALA A 154 -1.68 15.00 3.55
C ALA A 154 -0.85 14.30 4.64
N VAL A 155 0.39 13.91 4.33
CA VAL A 155 1.28 13.19 5.24
C VAL A 155 2.51 14.03 5.53
N GLN A 156 2.75 14.32 6.80
CA GLN A 156 3.96 14.98 7.27
C GLN A 156 4.46 14.34 8.58
N PRO A 157 5.78 14.31 8.83
CA PRO A 157 6.86 14.79 7.96
C PRO A 157 7.15 13.83 6.80
N GLN A 158 7.49 14.34 5.62
CA GLN A 158 7.93 13.54 4.46
C GLN A 158 9.35 13.90 3.99
N SER A 159 10.18 14.39 4.92
CA SER A 159 11.58 14.72 4.66
C SER A 159 12.50 14.38 5.83
N GLY A 160 13.79 14.23 5.50
CA GLY A 160 14.82 13.90 6.46
C GLY A 160 14.72 12.47 7.01
N PRO A 161 15.46 12.17 8.09
CA PRO A 161 15.57 10.82 8.64
C PRO A 161 14.29 10.32 9.34
N ARG A 162 13.29 11.19 9.51
CA ARG A 162 12.00 10.88 10.12
C ARG A 162 10.84 10.92 9.13
N ALA A 163 11.11 10.95 7.82
CA ALA A 163 10.07 10.92 6.81
C ALA A 163 9.15 9.70 7.02
N SER A 164 7.84 9.91 7.01
CA SER A 164 6.84 8.87 7.26
C SER A 164 6.93 7.73 6.23
N GLY A 165 7.21 8.07 4.98
CA GLY A 165 7.45 7.12 3.89
C GLY A 165 8.78 6.37 3.99
N LEU A 166 9.69 6.70 4.91
CA LEU A 166 10.97 6.00 5.01
C LEU A 166 10.79 4.58 5.58
N MET A 167 11.31 3.60 4.85
CA MET A 167 11.34 2.19 5.26
C MET A 167 12.77 1.76 5.60
N LYS A 168 12.96 1.05 6.72
CA LYS A 168 14.25 0.44 7.07
C LYS A 168 14.42 -0.93 6.43
N ASP A 169 15.63 -1.49 6.49
CA ASP A 169 15.93 -2.80 5.90
C ASP A 169 16.68 -3.74 6.87
N ALA A 170 16.19 -3.87 8.12
CA ALA A 170 16.83 -4.75 9.10
C ALA A 170 16.85 -6.24 8.69
N ARG A 171 15.98 -6.64 7.74
CA ARG A 171 15.89 -8.01 7.22
C ARG A 171 16.75 -8.23 5.96
N ASN A 172 17.43 -7.20 5.46
CA ASN A 172 18.25 -7.24 4.25
C ASN A 172 17.48 -7.81 3.04
N VAL A 173 16.23 -7.40 2.88
CA VAL A 173 15.35 -7.81 1.76
C VAL A 173 15.49 -6.87 0.55
N GLY A 174 16.18 -5.74 0.72
CA GLY A 174 16.38 -4.72 -0.30
C GLY A 174 15.32 -3.63 -0.21
N VAL A 175 15.75 -2.43 0.14
CA VAL A 175 14.89 -1.25 0.20
C VAL A 175 15.44 -0.09 -0.62
N THR A 176 14.55 0.56 -1.37
CA THR A 176 14.83 1.88 -1.96
C THR A 176 13.86 2.91 -1.39
N ASN A 177 14.40 3.96 -0.77
CA ASN A 177 13.66 5.14 -0.34
C ASN A 177 13.93 6.29 -1.31
N CYS A 178 12.94 6.62 -2.14
CA CYS A 178 13.03 7.66 -3.16
C CYS A 178 12.17 8.86 -2.76
N GLN A 179 12.79 9.84 -2.10
CA GLN A 179 12.20 11.16 -1.99
C GLN A 179 12.35 11.89 -3.34
N LEU A 180 11.26 12.22 -4.02
CA LEU A 180 11.29 12.79 -5.38
C LEU A 180 12.15 14.06 -5.50
N MET A 181 12.13 14.92 -4.48
CA MET A 181 12.96 16.13 -4.42
C MET A 181 14.46 15.86 -4.24
N GLY A 182 14.84 14.68 -3.75
CA GLY A 182 16.23 14.26 -3.62
C GLY A 182 16.82 13.67 -4.91
N THR A 183 16.03 13.59 -5.99
CA THR A 183 16.47 13.02 -7.27
C THR A 183 17.02 14.09 -8.22
N PRO A 184 17.78 13.70 -9.28
CA PRO A 184 18.18 14.61 -10.35
C PRO A 184 17.01 15.31 -11.07
N SER A 185 15.77 14.90 -10.80
CA SER A 185 14.55 15.49 -11.35
C SER A 185 14.11 16.77 -10.65
N PHE A 186 14.67 17.13 -9.49
CA PHE A 186 14.15 18.22 -8.65
C PHE A 186 13.97 19.55 -9.40
N TRP A 187 14.96 19.94 -10.20
CA TRP A 187 14.95 21.18 -11.00
C TRP A 187 14.44 20.98 -12.44
N LYS A 188 13.88 19.81 -12.74
CA LYS A 188 13.39 19.44 -14.07
C LYS A 188 11.87 19.20 -14.05
N PRO A 189 11.20 19.10 -15.21
CA PRO A 189 9.75 18.93 -15.27
C PRO A 189 9.21 17.74 -14.46
N ALA A 190 9.98 16.65 -14.34
CA ALA A 190 9.58 15.47 -13.56
C ALA A 190 9.57 15.68 -12.04
N GLY A 191 10.27 16.70 -11.55
CA GLY A 191 10.11 17.16 -10.17
C GLY A 191 8.96 18.14 -10.09
N TRP A 192 8.91 19.11 -11.00
CA TRP A 192 7.99 20.24 -10.95
C TRP A 192 6.53 19.83 -11.26
N GLY A 193 5.76 19.50 -10.22
CA GLY A 193 4.31 19.23 -10.32
C GLY A 193 3.81 17.95 -9.63
N PHE A 194 4.71 17.12 -9.11
CA PHE A 194 4.39 15.82 -8.48
C PHE A 194 4.68 15.79 -6.99
N TYR A 195 4.69 16.98 -6.38
CA TYR A 195 5.05 17.12 -4.98
C TYR A 195 3.87 17.01 -4.01
N SER A 196 2.62 17.02 -4.52
CA SER A 196 1.43 16.70 -3.73
C SER A 196 1.30 15.21 -3.48
N HIS A 197 0.44 14.83 -2.54
CA HIS A 197 0.18 13.45 -2.14
C HIS A 197 -0.24 12.57 -3.34
N ASP A 198 -1.25 13.02 -4.08
CA ASP A 198 -1.75 12.37 -5.30
C ASP A 198 -0.80 12.55 -6.49
N GLY A 199 0.00 13.62 -6.49
CA GLY A 199 0.94 13.94 -7.56
C GLY A 199 1.98 12.85 -7.76
N VAL A 200 2.38 12.15 -6.69
CA VAL A 200 3.33 11.02 -6.80
C VAL A 200 2.80 9.93 -7.75
N LEU A 201 1.47 9.73 -7.85
CA LEU A 201 0.86 8.74 -8.76
C LEU A 201 1.01 9.09 -10.24
N LEU A 202 1.36 10.33 -10.56
CA LEU A 202 1.57 10.83 -11.92
C LEU A 202 3.07 10.96 -12.27
N SER A 203 3.95 10.75 -11.29
CA SER A 203 5.38 10.99 -11.43
C SER A 203 6.02 10.01 -12.43
N PRO A 204 6.79 10.51 -13.42
CA PRO A 204 7.54 9.65 -14.33
C PRO A 204 8.66 8.88 -13.61
N VAL A 205 9.21 9.43 -12.53
CA VAL A 205 10.22 8.73 -11.70
C VAL A 205 9.56 7.58 -10.92
N ALA A 206 8.37 7.82 -10.35
CA ALA A 206 7.64 6.76 -9.64
C ALA A 206 7.26 5.61 -10.57
N TRP A 207 6.79 5.94 -11.78
CA TRP A 207 6.51 4.94 -12.80
C TRP A 207 7.76 4.15 -13.21
N ALA A 208 8.88 4.84 -13.48
CA ALA A 208 10.13 4.19 -13.88
C ALA A 208 10.69 3.24 -12.80
N LEU A 209 10.62 3.64 -11.53
CA LEU A 209 11.00 2.78 -10.40
C LEU A 209 10.09 1.56 -10.27
N THR A 210 8.79 1.72 -10.54
CA THR A 210 7.82 0.62 -10.52
C THR A 210 8.08 -0.37 -11.65
N GLU A 211 8.28 0.13 -12.87
CA GLU A 211 8.65 -0.71 -14.02
C GLU A 211 9.95 -1.47 -13.74
N ASP A 212 10.97 -0.78 -13.23
CA ASP A 212 12.27 -1.38 -12.90
C ASP A 212 12.16 -2.46 -11.81
N ALA A 213 11.39 -2.23 -10.75
CA ALA A 213 11.16 -3.20 -9.69
C ALA A 213 10.48 -4.48 -10.21
N ILE A 214 9.43 -4.34 -11.03
CA ILE A 214 8.68 -5.48 -11.55
C ILE A 214 9.52 -6.30 -12.53
N LYS A 215 10.27 -5.64 -13.43
CA LYS A 215 11.03 -6.33 -14.47
C LYS A 215 12.30 -7.00 -13.97
N ASN A 216 12.91 -6.48 -12.91
CA ASN A 216 14.20 -6.98 -12.41
C ASN A 216 14.10 -7.74 -11.09
N GLY A 217 12.94 -7.70 -10.43
CA GLY A 217 12.82 -8.13 -9.04
C GLY A 217 13.58 -7.23 -8.07
N GLY A 218 13.37 -7.46 -6.77
CA GLY A 218 13.93 -6.57 -5.74
C GLY A 218 13.26 -5.19 -5.74
N PRO A 219 13.81 -4.20 -5.01
CA PRO A 219 13.34 -2.83 -5.11
C PRO A 219 13.76 -2.20 -6.44
N GLY A 220 13.00 -1.19 -6.89
CA GLY A 220 13.34 -0.34 -8.02
C GLY A 220 14.57 0.49 -7.68
N ARG A 221 15.47 0.69 -8.66
CA ARG A 221 16.77 1.32 -8.46
C ARG A 221 16.97 2.45 -9.46
N LEU A 222 17.28 3.64 -8.93
CA LEU A 222 17.52 4.83 -9.75
C LEU A 222 18.71 4.68 -10.71
N ASP A 223 19.72 3.89 -10.36
CA ASP A 223 20.90 3.69 -11.22
C ASP A 223 20.64 2.74 -12.40
N ARG A 224 19.51 2.02 -12.41
CA ARG A 224 19.05 1.24 -13.58
C ARG A 224 18.16 2.03 -14.53
N ILE A 225 17.83 3.28 -14.17
CA ILE A 225 16.88 4.11 -14.90
C ILE A 225 17.64 5.19 -15.68
N ASP A 226 17.25 5.42 -16.93
CA ASP A 226 17.69 6.59 -17.68
C ASP A 226 17.05 7.87 -17.12
N MET A 227 17.64 8.37 -16.05
CA MET A 227 17.22 9.61 -15.39
C MET A 227 17.41 10.83 -16.27
N ALA A 228 18.28 10.77 -17.29
CA ALA A 228 18.40 11.88 -18.22
C ALA A 228 17.09 12.05 -19.00
N THR A 229 16.51 10.96 -19.50
CA THR A 229 15.21 10.99 -20.18
C THR A 229 14.04 11.17 -19.22
N VAL A 230 13.99 10.38 -18.14
CA VAL A 230 12.84 10.37 -17.21
C VAL A 230 12.66 11.73 -16.56
N SER A 231 13.74 12.41 -16.17
CA SER A 231 13.62 13.69 -15.49
C SER A 231 13.06 14.82 -16.36
N TRP A 232 13.14 14.70 -17.69
CA TRP A 232 12.63 15.70 -18.63
C TRP A 232 11.17 15.49 -19.02
N ARG A 233 10.54 14.41 -18.56
CA ARG A 233 9.10 14.20 -18.74
C ARG A 233 8.34 14.99 -17.70
N GLN A 234 7.20 15.53 -18.11
CA GLN A 234 6.25 16.07 -17.15
C GLN A 234 5.58 14.89 -16.44
N ASN A 235 4.65 14.18 -17.07
CA ASN A 235 3.97 13.04 -16.45
C ASN A 235 4.59 11.69 -16.85
N ALA A 236 4.21 10.62 -16.15
CA ALA A 236 4.51 9.26 -16.58
C ALA A 236 4.08 9.01 -18.05
N PRO A 237 4.94 8.35 -18.86
CA PRO A 237 4.66 8.11 -20.27
C PRO A 237 3.39 7.27 -20.44
N GLY A 238 2.48 7.70 -21.32
CA GLY A 238 1.19 7.02 -21.54
C GLY A 238 0.01 7.63 -20.79
N LEU A 239 0.25 8.61 -19.91
CA LEU A 239 -0.81 9.43 -19.31
C LEU A 239 -1.10 10.66 -20.16
N SER A 240 -2.38 10.83 -20.52
CA SER A 240 -2.92 12.02 -21.17
C SER A 240 -3.26 13.12 -20.15
N LEU A 241 -3.55 14.33 -20.64
CA LEU A 241 -4.02 15.42 -19.78
C LEU A 241 -5.34 15.08 -19.05
N LEU A 242 -6.21 14.28 -19.68
CA LEU A 242 -7.45 13.83 -19.05
C LEU A 242 -7.16 12.87 -17.91
N ASP A 243 -6.20 11.97 -18.07
CA ASP A 243 -5.77 11.03 -17.03
C ASP A 243 -5.19 11.77 -15.81
N VAL A 244 -4.35 12.78 -16.08
CA VAL A 244 -3.78 13.69 -15.06
C VAL A 244 -4.90 14.42 -14.31
N SER A 245 -5.83 15.02 -15.04
CA SER A 245 -6.96 15.74 -14.45
C SER A 245 -7.82 14.81 -13.58
N ARG A 246 -8.17 13.62 -14.07
CA ARG A 246 -8.97 12.64 -13.32
C ARG A 246 -8.25 12.17 -12.07
N THR A 247 -6.95 11.87 -12.15
CA THR A 247 -6.15 11.49 -10.98
C THR A 247 -6.18 12.58 -9.91
N ARG A 248 -5.99 13.84 -10.29
CA ARG A 248 -6.04 14.97 -9.34
C ARG A 248 -7.42 15.17 -8.71
N THR A 249 -8.50 14.89 -9.44
CA THR A 249 -9.86 14.99 -8.89
C THR A 249 -10.18 13.91 -7.84
N VAL A 250 -9.39 12.83 -7.78
CA VAL A 250 -9.53 11.80 -6.74
C VAL A 250 -9.33 12.42 -5.36
N SER A 251 -8.35 13.31 -5.16
CA SER A 251 -8.11 13.95 -3.86
C SER A 251 -9.34 14.70 -3.32
N VAL A 252 -10.08 15.39 -4.19
CA VAL A 252 -11.32 16.09 -3.82
C VAL A 252 -12.40 15.09 -3.42
N SER A 253 -12.52 14.00 -4.18
CA SER A 253 -13.46 12.91 -3.87
C SER A 253 -13.10 12.22 -2.55
N CYS A 254 -11.82 11.97 -2.28
CA CYS A 254 -11.33 11.43 -1.03
C CYS A 254 -11.70 12.32 0.15
N LEU A 255 -11.40 13.62 0.08
CA LEU A 255 -11.74 14.57 1.14
C LEU A 255 -13.25 14.57 1.42
N LYS A 256 -14.08 14.62 0.37
CA LYS A 256 -15.54 14.51 0.51
C LYS A 256 -15.93 13.21 1.22
N ASN A 257 -15.43 12.06 0.76
CA ASN A 257 -15.77 10.75 1.31
C ASN A 257 -15.33 10.61 2.78
N ILE A 258 -14.15 11.14 3.14
CA ILE A 258 -13.66 11.18 4.52
C ILE A 258 -14.60 12.03 5.37
N LEU A 259 -14.98 13.22 4.91
CA LEU A 259 -15.87 14.14 5.63
C LEU A 259 -17.30 13.58 5.78
N THR A 260 -17.81 12.84 4.80
CA THR A 260 -19.17 12.27 4.84
C THR A 260 -19.25 10.87 5.44
N TYR A 261 -18.13 10.18 5.69
CA TYR A 261 -18.12 8.82 6.26
C TYR A 261 -18.74 8.78 7.66
N THR A 262 -19.71 7.91 7.91
CA THR A 262 -20.38 7.78 9.20
C THR A 262 -20.46 6.31 9.66
N PRO A 263 -20.43 6.07 10.99
CA PRO A 263 -20.26 7.05 12.08
C PRO A 263 -18.82 7.56 12.22
N LYS A 264 -18.67 8.82 12.67
CA LYS A 264 -17.36 9.36 13.10
C LYS A 264 -16.97 8.70 14.43
N ALA A 265 -15.72 8.26 14.56
CA ALA A 265 -15.22 7.76 15.84
C ALA A 265 -14.62 8.91 16.64
N PRO A 266 -14.84 8.95 17.96
CA PRO A 266 -14.21 9.93 18.83
C PRO A 266 -12.77 9.55 19.20
N ALA A 267 -12.33 8.31 18.93
CA ALA A 267 -11.02 7.80 19.28
C ALA A 267 -10.59 6.66 18.34
N GLU A 268 -9.29 6.35 18.38
CA GLU A 268 -8.71 5.19 17.70
C GLU A 268 -9.41 3.88 18.15
N PRO A 269 -9.75 2.98 17.21
CA PRO A 269 -10.27 1.64 17.54
C PRO A 269 -9.28 0.82 18.37
N ALA A 270 -9.81 -0.13 19.14
CA ALA A 270 -8.97 -1.07 19.88
C ALA A 270 -8.11 -1.93 18.95
N LEU A 271 -6.87 -2.21 19.37
CA LEU A 271 -5.99 -3.11 18.64
C LEU A 271 -6.56 -4.54 18.61
N PRO A 272 -6.42 -5.27 17.49
CA PRO A 272 -6.80 -6.67 17.42
C PRO A 272 -6.06 -7.53 18.46
N GLN A 273 -6.73 -8.57 18.96
CA GLN A 273 -6.18 -9.44 20.01
C GLN A 273 -4.83 -10.09 19.63
N TYR A 274 -4.64 -10.42 18.35
CA TYR A 274 -3.41 -11.04 17.87
C TYR A 274 -2.18 -10.14 18.04
N VAL A 275 -2.36 -8.80 18.05
CA VAL A 275 -1.25 -7.85 18.28
C VAL A 275 -0.65 -8.05 19.67
N HIS A 276 -1.51 -8.19 20.68
CA HIS A 276 -1.07 -8.43 22.06
C HIS A 276 -0.47 -9.83 22.25
N ALA A 277 -0.96 -10.83 21.52
CA ALA A 277 -0.41 -12.18 21.55
C ALA A 277 1.01 -12.23 20.97
N THR A 278 1.24 -11.54 19.84
CA THR A 278 2.56 -11.41 19.22
C THR A 278 3.56 -10.72 20.14
N ALA A 279 3.18 -9.57 20.72
CA ALA A 279 4.05 -8.84 21.66
C ALA A 279 4.45 -9.70 22.88
N LYS A 280 3.50 -10.47 23.45
CA LYS A 280 3.80 -11.40 24.56
C LYS A 280 4.73 -12.53 24.15
N LYS A 281 4.53 -13.11 22.96
CA LYS A 281 5.38 -14.20 22.44
C LYS A 281 6.79 -13.71 22.17
N ASN A 282 6.95 -12.52 21.59
CA ASN A 282 8.25 -11.91 21.31
C ASN A 282 9.00 -11.55 22.60
N ALA A 283 8.31 -10.99 23.60
CA ALA A 283 8.89 -10.76 24.93
C ALA A 283 9.34 -12.06 25.61
N ALA A 284 8.55 -13.14 25.52
CA ALA A 284 8.92 -14.44 26.06
C ALA A 284 10.12 -15.08 25.33
N PHE A 285 10.25 -14.88 24.02
CA PHE A 285 11.39 -15.36 23.24
C PHE A 285 12.67 -14.57 23.56
N ALA A 286 12.57 -13.23 23.65
CA ALA A 286 13.68 -12.38 24.08
C ALA A 286 14.14 -12.72 25.50
N GLY A 287 13.22 -12.94 26.44
CA GLY A 287 13.54 -13.35 27.82
C GLY A 287 14.22 -14.73 27.90
N LYS A 288 13.87 -15.66 27.01
CA LYS A 288 14.54 -16.97 26.91
C LYS A 288 15.94 -16.90 26.30
N ASN A 289 16.16 -16.01 25.33
CA ASN A 289 17.50 -15.81 24.75
C ASN A 289 18.41 -15.03 25.70
N ALA A 290 17.88 -14.04 26.44
CA ALA A 290 18.64 -13.34 27.48
C ALA A 290 19.04 -14.26 28.65
N SER A 291 18.16 -15.19 29.06
CA SER A 291 18.48 -16.21 30.08
C SER A 291 19.36 -17.36 29.57
N ALA A 292 19.56 -17.48 28.26
CA ALA A 292 20.56 -18.37 27.66
C ALA A 292 21.95 -17.71 27.54
N GLU A 293 22.02 -16.37 27.56
CA GLU A 293 23.27 -15.59 27.58
C GLU A 293 23.76 -15.26 29.01
N GLU A 294 22.92 -15.36 30.04
CA GLU A 294 23.30 -15.22 31.47
C GLU A 294 24.11 -16.42 32.04
N GLY A 295 24.71 -17.23 31.17
CA GLY A 295 25.59 -18.35 31.52
C GLY A 295 27.09 -18.02 31.56
N ASP A 296 27.53 -16.81 31.19
CA ASP A 296 28.94 -16.46 31.28
C ASP A 296 29.18 -14.94 31.48
N THR A 297 29.89 -14.63 32.57
CA THR A 297 30.40 -13.32 33.04
C THR A 297 29.37 -12.25 33.43
N GLY A 298 29.22 -12.06 34.74
CA GLY A 298 28.48 -10.96 35.31
C GLY A 298 29.20 -9.61 35.18
N GLU A 299 28.45 -8.59 34.77
CA GLU A 299 28.51 -7.26 35.38
C GLU A 299 27.22 -6.49 35.06
N THR A 300 26.56 -6.04 36.12
CA THR A 300 25.26 -5.38 36.15
C THR A 300 25.28 -4.02 35.45
N LEU A 301 24.61 -3.88 34.30
CA LEU A 301 24.38 -2.58 33.65
C LEU A 301 22.91 -2.14 33.81
N THR A 302 22.67 -1.40 34.88
CA THR A 302 21.42 -0.69 35.18
C THR A 302 21.09 0.34 34.08
N LEU A 303 20.08 0.04 33.26
CA LEU A 303 19.47 0.99 32.33
C LEU A 303 18.56 1.96 33.09
N ARG A 304 19.06 3.17 33.38
CA ARG A 304 18.22 4.29 33.81
C ARG A 304 17.58 4.93 32.59
N ALA A 305 16.26 4.78 32.49
CA ALA A 305 15.40 5.59 31.64
C ALA A 305 15.54 7.07 31.97
N LYS A 306 15.72 7.94 30.96
CA LYS A 306 15.36 9.36 31.00
C LYS A 306 15.11 9.88 29.57
N LEU A 307 13.86 10.30 29.38
CA LEU A 307 13.32 11.35 28.48
C LEU A 307 13.74 11.34 27.00
#